data_AF-A0A932EKJ2-F1
#
_entry.id   AF-A0A932EKJ2-F1
#
_cell.length_a   1.000
_cell.length_b   1.000
_cell.length_c   1.000
_cell.angle_alpha   90.00
_cell.angle_beta   90.00
_cell.angle_gamma   90.00
#
_symmetry.space_group_name_H-M   'P 1'
#
loop_
_entity.id
_entity.type
_entity.pdbx_description
1 polymer ?
#
loop_
_entity_poly.entity_id
_entity_poly.type
_entity_poly.pdbx_seq_one_letter_code
_entity_poly.pdbx_strand_id
1 'polypeptide(L)'
;MEDKKIENKQDEKVWSAYELALSLGYMIIIPILIFGIGGVMLDKWLDSFPIFVVVGALLAVVSSLFIVYRKTKDILKNYTPKKK
;
A
#
# COMPACT_ATOMS: atom_id res chain seq x y z
N MET A 1 2.93 -19.73 36.60
CA MET A 1 3.91 -19.01 35.74
C MET A 1 3.67 -19.27 34.25
N GLU A 2 2.70 -20.11 33.87
CA GLU A 2 2.38 -20.41 32.47
C GLU A 2 1.35 -19.44 31.86
N ASP A 3 0.54 -18.78 32.69
CA ASP A 3 -0.52 -17.86 32.23
C ASP A 3 0.05 -16.59 31.57
N LYS A 4 1.23 -16.13 32.01
CA LYS A 4 1.91 -14.94 31.46
C LYS A 4 2.48 -15.14 30.04
N LYS A 5 2.65 -16.38 29.58
CA LYS A 5 3.20 -16.68 28.24
C LYS A 5 2.14 -16.71 27.14
N ILE A 6 0.87 -16.92 27.48
CA ILE A 6 -0.21 -17.02 26.49
C ILE A 6 -0.73 -15.63 26.08
N GLU A 7 -0.78 -14.68 27.02
CA GLU A 7 -1.18 -13.29 26.77
C GLU A 7 -0.23 -12.60 25.76
N ASN A 8 1.08 -12.74 25.95
CA ASN A 8 2.10 -12.15 25.08
C ASN A 8 1.97 -12.62 23.61
N LYS A 9 1.59 -13.90 23.40
CA LYS A 9 1.39 -14.51 22.07
C LYS A 9 0.18 -14.03 21.31
N GLN A 10 -0.88 -13.66 22.03
CA GLN A 10 -2.07 -13.10 21.42
C GLN A 10 -1.82 -11.64 21.04
N ASP A 11 -1.19 -10.87 21.93
CA ASP A 11 -0.86 -9.47 21.67
C ASP A 11 0.09 -9.33 20.48
N GLU A 12 1.17 -10.11 20.40
CA GLU A 12 2.13 -10.03 19.29
C GLU A 12 1.51 -10.36 17.92
N LYS A 13 0.52 -11.27 17.88
CA LYS A 13 -0.21 -11.60 16.65
C LYS A 13 -1.16 -10.48 16.23
N VAL A 14 -1.78 -9.80 17.20
CA VAL A 14 -2.65 -8.64 16.97
C VAL A 14 -1.82 -7.46 16.47
N TRP A 15 -0.69 -7.16 17.12
CA TRP A 15 0.24 -6.12 16.67
C TRP A 15 0.76 -6.36 15.25
N SER A 16 1.09 -7.61 14.91
CA SER A 16 1.52 -7.97 13.55
C SER A 16 0.43 -7.72 12.51
N ALA A 17 -0.84 -8.01 12.83
CA ALA A 17 -1.95 -7.72 11.92
C ALA A 17 -2.13 -6.21 11.68
N TYR A 18 -1.98 -5.38 12.73
CA TYR A 18 -2.01 -3.93 12.60
C TYR A 18 -0.86 -3.40 11.74
N GLU A 19 0.35 -3.90 11.95
CA GLU A 19 1.52 -3.51 11.15
C GLU A 19 1.30 -3.82 9.66
N LEU A 20 0.75 -5.00 9.36
CA LEU A 20 0.40 -5.38 7.99
C LEU A 20 -0.67 -4.48 7.38
N ALA A 21 -1.73 -4.17 8.13
CA ALA A 21 -2.80 -3.30 7.67
C ALA A 21 -2.29 -1.88 7.41
N LEU A 22 -1.45 -1.32 8.29
CA LEU A 22 -0.81 -0.02 8.10
C LEU A 22 0.16 -0.03 6.92
N SER A 23 0.94 -1.11 6.77
CA SER A 23 1.86 -1.31 5.65
C SER A 23 1.14 -1.28 4.31
N LEU A 24 0.00 -1.94 4.22
CA LEU A 24 -0.84 -1.92 3.02
C LEU A 24 -1.55 -0.57 2.85
N GLY A 25 -2.07 0.01 3.93
CA GLY A 25 -2.75 1.29 3.93
C GLY A 25 -1.87 2.43 3.41
N TYR A 26 -0.63 2.55 3.90
CA TYR A 26 0.28 3.61 3.45
C TYR A 26 0.62 3.45 1.95
N MET A 27 0.76 2.21 1.49
CA MET A 27 1.12 1.89 0.11
C MET A 27 0.03 2.29 -0.89
N ILE A 28 -1.23 2.33 -0.45
CA ILE A 28 -2.38 2.76 -1.25
C ILE A 28 -2.62 4.26 -1.11
N ILE A 29 -2.58 4.82 0.11
CA ILE A 29 -2.90 6.23 0.35
C ILE A 29 -1.89 7.17 -0.30
N ILE A 30 -0.60 6.81 -0.33
CA ILE A 30 0.46 7.65 -0.91
C ILE A 30 0.19 7.99 -2.38
N PRO A 31 0.00 7.02 -3.30
CA PRO A 31 -0.30 7.33 -4.69
C PRO A 31 -1.61 8.09 -4.84
N ILE A 32 -2.65 7.79 -4.04
CA ILE A 32 -3.92 8.54 -4.09
C ILE A 32 -3.70 10.01 -3.74
N LEU A 33 -2.92 10.31 -2.69
CA LEU A 33 -2.63 11.69 -2.30
C LEU A 33 -1.76 12.39 -3.35
N ILE A 34 -0.71 11.73 -3.84
CA ILE A 34 0.18 12.32 -4.86
C ILE A 34 -0.58 12.63 -6.14
N PHE A 35 -1.29 11.66 -6.70
CA PHE A 35 -2.00 11.85 -7.97
C PHE A 35 -3.30 12.63 -7.81
N GLY A 36 -3.99 12.50 -6.68
CA GLY A 36 -5.21 13.26 -6.40
C GLY A 36 -4.92 14.74 -6.18
N ILE A 37 -3.98 15.08 -5.28
CA ILE A 37 -3.58 16.47 -5.04
C ILE A 37 -2.88 17.04 -6.27
N GLY A 38 -1.99 16.27 -6.90
CA GLY A 38 -1.33 16.67 -8.14
C GLY A 38 -2.33 16.93 -9.27
N GLY A 39 -3.35 16.08 -9.40
CA GLY A 39 -4.43 16.24 -10.36
C GLY A 39 -5.24 17.51 -10.12
N VAL A 40 -5.66 17.77 -8.87
CA VAL A 40 -6.39 18.99 -8.51
C VAL A 40 -5.56 20.23 -8.81
N MET A 41 -4.26 20.19 -8.51
CA MET A 41 -3.37 21.33 -8.73
C MET A 41 -3.17 21.60 -10.22
N LEU A 42 -3.03 20.55 -11.05
CA LEU A 42 -2.95 20.68 -12.51
C LEU A 42 -4.26 21.17 -13.13
N ASP A 43 -5.39 20.60 -12.72
CA ASP A 43 -6.72 21.01 -13.20
C ASP A 43 -6.95 22.51 -12.92
N LYS A 44 -6.57 22.98 -11.72
CA LYS A 44 -6.64 24.41 -11.34
C LYS A 44 -5.68 25.30 -12.12
N TRP A 45 -4.49 24.80 -12.44
CA TRP A 45 -3.47 25.60 -13.13
C TRP A 45 -3.77 25.76 -14.62
N LEU A 46 -4.44 24.77 -15.21
CA LEU A 46 -4.79 24.73 -16.63
C LEU A 46 -6.26 25.13 -16.91
N ASP A 47 -6.97 25.63 -15.89
CA ASP A 47 -8.41 25.98 -15.92
C ASP A 47 -9.25 24.89 -16.61
N SER A 48 -8.86 23.64 -16.37
CA SER A 48 -9.40 22.46 -17.03
C SER A 48 -10.58 21.92 -16.23
N PHE A 49 -11.55 21.32 -16.92
CA PHE A 49 -12.47 20.40 -16.27
C PHE A 49 -11.67 19.32 -15.52
N PRO A 50 -12.21 18.70 -14.44
CA PRO A 50 -11.48 17.84 -13.51
C PRO A 50 -11.01 16.50 -14.14
N ILE A 51 -10.19 16.61 -15.17
CA ILE A 51 -9.74 15.55 -16.06
C ILE A 51 -8.42 15.02 -15.52
N PHE A 52 -7.51 15.88 -15.05
CA PHE A 52 -6.26 15.47 -14.42
C PHE A 52 -6.49 14.77 -13.08
N VAL A 53 -7.54 15.12 -12.33
CA VAL A 53 -7.98 14.35 -11.16
C VAL A 53 -8.44 12.95 -11.55
N VAL A 54 -9.24 12.80 -12.61
CA VAL A 54 -9.74 11.48 -13.07
C VAL A 54 -8.61 10.61 -13.59
N VAL A 55 -7.74 11.18 -14.45
CA VAL A 55 -6.56 10.49 -14.97
C VAL A 55 -5.59 10.17 -13.83
N GLY A 56 -5.39 11.09 -12.89
CA GLY A 56 -4.59 10.89 -11.69
C GLY A 56 -5.13 9.75 -10.83
N ALA A 57 -6.43 9.68 -10.62
CA ALA A 57 -7.06 8.59 -9.89
C ALA A 57 -6.84 7.23 -10.57
N LEU A 58 -6.98 7.16 -11.90
CA LEU A 58 -6.67 5.95 -12.67
C LEU A 58 -5.19 5.56 -12.54
N LEU A 59 -4.28 6.52 -12.65
CA LEU A 59 -2.84 6.29 -12.44
C LEU A 59 -2.53 5.83 -11.03
N ALA A 60 -3.21 6.36 -10.01
CA ALA A 60 -3.06 5.94 -8.63
C ALA A 60 -3.44 4.47 -8.44
N VAL A 61 -4.55 4.04 -9.03
CA VAL A 61 -5.00 2.64 -8.99
C VAL A 61 -3.98 1.74 -9.69
N VAL A 62 -3.60 2.07 -10.94
CA VAL A 62 -2.64 1.26 -11.71
C VAL A 62 -1.29 1.17 -11.00
N SER A 63 -0.79 2.30 -10.49
CA SER A 63 0.46 2.34 -9.72
C SER A 63 0.35 1.51 -8.45
N SER A 64 -0.73 1.63 -7.69
CA SER A 64 -0.94 0.84 -6.48
C SER A 64 -0.93 -0.67 -6.79
N LEU A 65 -1.68 -1.11 -7.81
CA LEU A 65 -1.68 -2.50 -8.26
C LEU A 65 -0.27 -2.97 -8.65
N PHE A 66 0.47 -2.14 -9.39
CA PHE A 66 1.82 -2.48 -9.83
C PHE A 66 2.78 -2.66 -8.64
N ILE A 67 2.75 -1.77 -7.65
CA ILE A 67 3.63 -1.85 -6.48
C ILE A 67 3.25 -3.08 -5.63
N VAL A 68 1.95 -3.34 -5.45
CA VAL A 68 1.47 -4.54 -4.73
C VAL A 68 1.92 -5.80 -5.45
N TYR A 69 1.70 -5.90 -6.75
CA TYR A 69 2.13 -7.03 -7.58
C TYR A 69 3.65 -7.27 -7.46
N ARG A 70 4.45 -6.21 -7.53
CA ARG A 70 5.90 -6.30 -7.39
C ARG A 70 6.30 -6.81 -6.01
N LYS A 71 5.72 -6.28 -4.92
CA LYS A 71 5.99 -6.76 -3.56
C LYS A 71 5.61 -8.23 -3.41
N THR A 72 4.45 -8.64 -3.90
CA THR A 72 4.01 -10.04 -3.85
C THR A 72 4.97 -10.96 -4.61
N LYS A 73 5.41 -10.54 -5.81
CA LYS A 73 6.39 -11.30 -6.61
C LYS A 73 7.75 -11.40 -5.91
N ASP A 74 8.22 -10.33 -5.29
CA ASP A 74 9.49 -10.31 -4.55
C ASP A 74 9.43 -11.25 -3.33
N ILE A 75 8.30 -11.26 -2.60
CA ILE A 75 8.06 -12.22 -1.51
C ILE A 75 8.09 -13.66 -2.05
N LEU A 76 7.34 -13.96 -3.13
CA LEU A 76 7.30 -15.30 -3.73
C LEU A 76 8.67 -15.78 -4.23
N LYS A 77 9.47 -14.88 -4.83
CA LYS A 77 10.83 -15.18 -5.29
C LYS A 77 11.74 -15.56 -4.12
N ASN A 78 11.63 -14.86 -2.99
CA ASN A 78 12.43 -15.14 -1.80
C ASN A 78 12.00 -16.42 -1.08
N TYR A 79 10.76 -16.87 -1.27
CA TYR A 79 10.24 -18.14 -0.75
C TYR A 79 10.56 -19.35 -1.62
N THR A 80 11.09 -19.16 -2.83
CA THR A 80 11.57 -20.28 -3.66
C THR A 80 13.03 -20.55 -3.28
N PRO A 81 13.36 -21.63 -2.54
CA PRO A 81 14.74 -21.94 -2.23
C PRO A 81 15.52 -22.11 -3.53
N LYS A 82 16.58 -21.31 -3.68
CA LYS A 82 17.55 -21.42 -4.78
C LYS A 82 18.02 -22.89 -4.81
N LYS A 83 17.57 -23.65 -5.81
CA LYS A 83 18.04 -25.02 -6.03
C LYS A 83 19.55 -24.90 -6.23
N LYS A 84 20.31 -25.51 -5.30
CA LYS A 84 21.77 -25.64 -5.39
C LYS A 84 22.16 -26.26 -6.73
#